data_AF-A0A919FLJ3-F1
#
_entry.id   AF-A0A919FLJ3-F1
#
_cell.length_a   1.000
_cell.length_b   1.000
_cell.length_c   1.000
_cell.angle_alpha   90.00
_cell.angle_beta   90.00
_cell.angle_gamma   90.00
#
_symmetry.space_group_name_H-M   'P 1'
#
loop_
_entity.id
_entity.type
_entity.pdbx_description
1 polymer ?
#
loop_
_entity_poly.entity_id
_entity_poly.type
_entity_poly.pdbx_seq_one_letter_code
_entity_poly.pdbx_strand_id
1 'polypeptide(L)'
;MVARPGARVRCRSWPGPARGPAPGSGPPAPDRQNEPMDGEPLQIPLGQLRHAFELALRHVEASAGGAVALEHDYFWSVPADALHDVTTEPGTLTIGQLSESWQHLQDLTADPDRAVAHQLVWLADILRAIGRQTAC
;
A
#
# COMPACT_ATOMS: atom_id res chain seq x y z
N MET A 1 32.26 -21.87 9.76
CA MET A 1 32.01 -21.10 8.52
C MET A 1 30.87 -20.15 8.84
N VAL A 2 31.18 -18.91 9.21
CA VAL A 2 30.21 -17.94 9.75
C VAL A 2 29.73 -17.04 8.61
N ALA A 3 28.42 -17.04 8.36
CA ALA A 3 27.77 -16.17 7.38
C ALA A 3 27.93 -14.69 7.80
N ARG A 4 28.41 -13.85 6.88
CA ARG A 4 28.52 -12.40 7.07
C ARG A 4 27.13 -11.78 6.89
N PRO A 5 26.65 -10.92 7.80
CA PRO A 5 25.37 -10.24 7.61
C PRO A 5 25.49 -9.13 6.56
N GLY A 6 24.41 -9.03 5.76
CA GLY A 6 24.24 -8.19 4.59
C GLY A 6 24.54 -6.70 4.80
N ALA A 7 24.96 -6.08 3.69
CA ALA A 7 25.26 -4.66 3.59
C ALA A 7 24.01 -3.83 3.90
N ARG A 8 24.11 -2.93 4.88
CA ARG A 8 23.09 -1.91 5.15
C ARG A 8 23.24 -0.77 4.15
N VAL A 9 22.20 -0.53 3.36
CA VAL A 9 22.08 0.68 2.53
C VAL A 9 21.90 1.88 3.47
N ARG A 10 22.75 2.92 3.32
CA ARG A 10 22.62 4.19 4.06
C ARG A 10 21.83 5.19 3.23
N CYS A 11 20.60 5.47 3.64
CA CYS A 11 19.79 6.54 3.05
C CYS A 11 20.22 7.91 3.62
N ARG A 12 20.38 8.89 2.73
CA ARG A 12 20.62 10.30 3.10
C ARG A 12 19.29 10.97 3.42
N SER A 13 19.25 11.77 4.48
CA SER A 13 18.08 12.52 4.94
C SER A 13 17.73 13.69 4.01
N TRP A 14 16.43 13.91 3.81
CA TRP A 14 15.88 15.06 3.08
C TRP A 14 15.52 16.19 4.09
N PRO A 15 15.81 17.47 3.81
CA PRO A 15 15.49 18.58 4.72
C PRO A 15 14.03 19.06 4.58
N GLY A 16 13.33 19.22 5.70
CA GLY A 16 11.94 19.72 5.74
C GLY A 16 11.81 21.23 5.43
N PRO A 17 10.63 21.70 5.02
CA PRO A 17 10.43 23.11 4.64
C PRO A 17 10.29 24.04 5.86
N ALA A 18 10.73 25.29 5.66
CA ALA A 18 10.75 26.35 6.67
C ALA A 18 9.35 26.91 6.99
N ARG A 19 9.12 27.24 8.26
CA ARG A 19 7.90 27.90 8.77
C ARG A 19 7.82 29.36 8.30
N GLY A 20 6.73 29.73 7.63
CA GLY A 20 6.35 31.13 7.36
C GLY A 20 5.55 31.77 8.50
N PRO A 21 5.42 33.11 8.54
CA PRO A 21 4.78 33.85 9.65
C PRO A 21 3.24 33.91 9.54
N ALA A 22 2.60 34.19 10.69
CA ALA A 22 1.17 34.12 10.96
C ALA A 22 0.30 35.21 10.25
N PRO A 23 -1.00 34.95 9.99
CA PRO A 23 -1.87 35.86 9.24
C PRO A 23 -2.53 36.93 10.11
N GLY A 24 -2.67 38.14 9.53
CA GLY A 24 -3.42 39.27 10.08
C GLY A 24 -4.91 39.25 9.69
N SER A 25 -5.72 39.86 10.55
CA SER A 25 -7.18 39.82 10.60
C SER A 25 -7.87 40.67 9.53
N GLY A 26 -8.73 40.06 8.72
CA GLY A 26 -9.72 40.70 7.84
C GLY A 26 -11.14 40.17 8.11
N PRO A 27 -12.20 40.86 7.68
CA PRO A 27 -13.59 40.50 8.00
C PRO A 27 -13.95 39.11 7.42
N PRO A 28 -14.83 38.33 8.09
CA PRO A 28 -15.11 36.96 7.69
C PRO A 28 -15.73 36.92 6.30
N ALA A 29 -15.08 36.15 5.41
CA ALA A 29 -15.67 35.74 4.15
C ALA A 29 -16.97 34.97 4.43
N PRO A 30 -18.01 35.08 3.56
CA PRO A 30 -19.21 34.28 3.72
C PRO A 30 -18.85 32.79 3.76
N ASP A 31 -19.43 32.08 4.73
CA ASP A 31 -19.26 30.63 4.96
C ASP A 31 -19.44 29.85 3.66
N ARG A 32 -18.33 29.42 3.07
CA ARG A 32 -18.28 28.37 2.04
C ARG A 32 -17.88 27.04 2.67
N GLN A 33 -18.48 26.69 3.80
CA GLN A 33 -18.24 25.41 4.45
C GLN A 33 -19.53 24.62 4.41
N ASN A 34 -19.51 23.59 3.56
CA ASN A 34 -20.48 22.49 3.39
C ASN A 34 -21.21 22.46 2.05
N GLU A 35 -20.48 22.67 0.95
CA GLU A 35 -20.81 21.94 -0.29
C GLU A 35 -20.28 20.51 -0.12
N PRO A 36 -21.12 19.46 -0.25
CA PRO A 36 -20.65 18.09 -0.20
C PRO A 36 -19.66 17.92 -1.34
N MET A 37 -18.45 17.47 -0.99
CA MET A 37 -17.43 16.99 -1.93
C MET A 37 -17.94 15.67 -2.51
N ASP A 38 -18.98 15.74 -3.34
CA ASP A 38 -19.35 14.67 -4.27
C ASP A 38 -18.30 14.67 -5.39
N GLY A 39 -17.07 14.33 -5.04
CA GLY A 39 -16.01 14.08 -6.00
C GLY A 39 -16.44 12.90 -6.85
N GLU A 40 -16.46 13.08 -8.17
CA GLU A 40 -16.76 12.00 -9.10
C GLU A 40 -15.92 10.75 -8.73
N PRO A 41 -16.51 9.55 -8.67
CA PRO A 41 -15.80 8.36 -8.24
C PRO A 41 -14.58 8.15 -9.12
N LEU A 42 -13.42 7.98 -8.48
CA LEU A 42 -12.16 7.75 -9.17
C LEU A 42 -12.27 6.53 -10.10
N GLN A 43 -12.20 6.77 -11.40
CA GLN A 43 -12.18 5.70 -12.40
C GLN A 43 -10.75 5.29 -12.69
N ILE A 44 -10.44 4.00 -12.51
CA ILE A 44 -9.11 3.43 -12.79
C ILE A 44 -9.20 2.59 -14.08
N PRO A 45 -8.63 3.04 -15.21
CA PRO A 45 -8.61 2.26 -16.43
C PRO A 45 -7.80 0.96 -16.24
N LEU A 46 -8.46 -0.20 -16.38
CA LEU A 46 -7.83 -1.51 -16.13
C LEU A 46 -6.63 -1.79 -17.03
N GLY A 47 -6.63 -1.27 -18.26
CA GLY A 47 -5.49 -1.39 -19.18
C GLY A 47 -4.24 -0.66 -18.67
N GLN A 48 -4.41 0.55 -18.14
CA GLN A 48 -3.33 1.33 -17.56
C GLN A 48 -2.82 0.69 -16.25
N LEU A 49 -3.75 0.21 -15.41
CA LEU A 49 -3.40 -0.51 -14.18
C LEU A 49 -2.57 -1.76 -14.47
N ARG A 50 -2.96 -2.57 -15.45
CA ARG A 50 -2.21 -3.75 -15.88
C ARG A 50 -0.80 -3.38 -16.35
N HIS A 51 -0.68 -2.34 -17.18
CA HIS A 51 0.62 -1.89 -17.67
C HIS A 51 1.55 -1.43 -16.53
N ALA A 52 1.01 -0.65 -15.59
CA ALA A 52 1.76 -0.19 -14.42
C ALA A 52 2.20 -1.37 -13.53
N PHE A 53 1.33 -2.35 -13.32
CA PHE A 53 1.62 -3.58 -12.56
C PHE A 53 2.76 -4.38 -13.19
N GLU A 54 2.71 -4.63 -14.50
CA GLU A 54 3.78 -5.35 -15.22
C GLU A 54 5.12 -4.62 -15.15
N LEU A 55 5.11 -3.28 -15.26
CA LEU A 55 6.34 -2.48 -15.12
C LEU A 55 6.94 -2.60 -13.72
N ALA A 56 6.10 -2.51 -12.68
CA ALA A 56 6.55 -2.64 -11.29
C ALA A 56 7.13 -4.04 -11.01
N LEU A 57 6.47 -5.10 -11.46
CA LEU A 57 6.98 -6.47 -11.29
C LEU A 57 8.30 -6.70 -12.01
N ARG A 58 8.42 -6.25 -13.27
CA ARG A 58 9.70 -6.36 -14.01
C ARG A 58 10.85 -5.68 -13.26
N HIS A 59 10.57 -4.54 -12.62
CA HIS A 59 11.58 -3.85 -11.82
C HIS A 59 11.99 -4.66 -10.58
N VAL A 60 11.01 -5.24 -9.88
CA VAL A 60 11.28 -6.12 -8.73
C VAL A 60 12.10 -7.33 -9.16
N GLU A 61 11.69 -8.04 -10.22
CA GLU A 61 12.41 -9.20 -10.76
C GLU A 61 13.86 -8.86 -11.15
N ALA A 62 14.08 -7.71 -11.79
CA ALA A 62 15.41 -7.26 -12.15
C ALA A 62 16.31 -6.97 -10.93
N SER A 63 15.71 -6.53 -9.82
CA SER A 63 16.44 -6.17 -8.59
C SER A 63 16.67 -7.36 -7.64
N ALA A 64 15.70 -8.26 -7.51
CA ALA A 64 15.69 -9.34 -6.54
C ALA A 64 15.91 -10.74 -7.16
N GLY A 65 15.83 -10.87 -8.48
CA GLY A 65 15.85 -12.17 -9.16
C GLY A 65 14.48 -12.86 -9.15
N GLY A 66 14.47 -14.19 -9.18
CA GLY A 66 13.24 -14.99 -9.33
C GLY A 66 12.38 -15.16 -8.08
N ALA A 67 12.82 -14.68 -6.92
CA ALA A 67 12.05 -14.77 -5.66
C ALA A 67 12.48 -13.68 -4.67
N VAL A 68 11.53 -13.19 -3.88
CA VAL A 68 11.76 -12.22 -2.79
C VAL A 68 11.53 -12.92 -1.45
N ALA A 69 12.51 -12.89 -0.56
CA ALA A 69 12.40 -13.43 0.79
C ALA A 69 11.85 -12.38 1.75
N LEU A 70 10.59 -12.52 2.13
CA LEU A 70 9.91 -11.59 3.05
C LEU A 70 10.33 -11.86 4.50
N GLU A 71 10.78 -10.82 5.21
CA GLU A 71 11.27 -10.93 6.60
C GLU A 71 10.16 -11.09 7.65
N HIS A 72 8.95 -10.63 7.33
CA HIS A 72 7.82 -10.60 8.26
C HIS A 72 6.60 -11.24 7.61
N ASP A 73 6.03 -12.25 8.27
CA ASP A 73 4.83 -12.94 7.78
C ASP A 73 3.53 -12.26 8.26
N TYR A 74 3.55 -11.65 9.45
CA TYR A 74 2.37 -11.01 10.04
C TYR A 74 2.35 -9.50 9.81
N PHE A 75 1.16 -8.95 9.59
CA PHE A 75 0.95 -7.52 9.47
C PHE A 75 -0.36 -7.08 10.15
N TRP A 76 -0.40 -5.82 10.56
CA TRP A 76 -1.64 -5.18 10.99
C TRP A 76 -2.51 -4.88 9.78
N SER A 77 -3.74 -5.39 9.79
CA SER A 77 -4.78 -5.13 8.82
C SER A 77 -5.90 -4.30 9.45
N VAL A 78 -6.46 -3.37 8.67
CA VAL A 78 -7.62 -2.58 9.10
C VAL A 78 -8.84 -3.22 8.46
N PRO A 79 -9.89 -3.55 9.23
CA PRO A 79 -11.16 -4.03 8.69
C PRO A 79 -11.72 -3.13 7.57
N ALA A 80 -12.33 -3.71 6.55
CA ALA A 80 -12.76 -2.97 5.34
C ALA A 80 -13.80 -1.87 5.62
N ASP A 81 -14.66 -2.07 6.62
CA ASP A 81 -15.62 -1.10 7.14
C ASP A 81 -14.94 0.10 7.81
N ALA A 82 -13.83 -0.13 8.52
CA ALA A 82 -13.02 0.91 9.15
C ALA A 82 -11.98 1.55 8.20
N LEU A 83 -11.65 0.90 7.08
CA LEU A 83 -10.58 1.32 6.18
C LEU A 83 -10.85 2.68 5.51
N HIS A 84 -12.12 3.00 5.28
CA HIS A 84 -12.55 4.21 4.57
C HIS A 84 -13.12 5.30 5.49
N ASP A 85 -13.41 5.00 6.75
CA ASP A 85 -13.81 6.00 7.74
C ASP A 85 -12.57 6.72 8.29
N VAL A 86 -12.18 7.81 7.64
CA VAL A 86 -11.05 8.65 8.08
C VAL A 86 -11.38 9.56 9.26
N THR A 87 -12.65 9.59 9.71
CA THR A 87 -13.10 10.43 10.82
C THR A 87 -13.04 9.70 12.17
N THR A 88 -12.97 8.37 12.13
CA THR A 88 -12.89 7.51 13.31
C THR A 88 -11.58 6.73 13.31
N GLU A 89 -10.83 6.80 14.41
CA GLU A 89 -9.66 5.93 14.56
C GLU A 89 -10.11 4.46 14.60
N PRO A 90 -9.47 3.54 13.84
CA PRO A 90 -9.86 2.14 13.86
C PRO A 90 -9.69 1.54 15.25
N GLY A 91 -10.81 1.26 15.93
CA GLY A 91 -10.77 0.78 17.31
C GLY A 91 -10.19 -0.62 17.47
N THR A 92 -10.21 -1.46 16.43
CA THR A 92 -9.62 -2.80 16.46
C THR A 92 -8.91 -3.09 15.15
N LEU A 93 -7.59 -3.21 15.23
CA LEU A 93 -6.79 -3.73 14.14
C LEU A 93 -6.86 -5.25 14.14
N THR A 94 -6.98 -5.85 12.97
CA THR A 94 -6.87 -7.29 12.77
C THR A 94 -5.44 -7.66 12.38
N ILE A 95 -5.11 -8.94 12.48
CA ILE A 95 -3.82 -9.47 12.06
C ILE A 95 -4.03 -10.22 10.75
N GLY A 96 -3.32 -9.82 9.72
CA GLY A 96 -3.19 -10.56 8.47
C GLY A 96 -1.89 -11.36 8.43
N GLN A 97 -1.86 -12.40 7.58
CA GLN A 97 -0.71 -13.27 7.38
C GLN A 97 -0.39 -13.39 5.88
N LEU A 98 0.88 -13.18 5.51
CA LEU A 98 1.32 -13.18 4.12
C LEU A 98 1.37 -14.60 3.55
N SER A 99 1.75 -15.60 4.35
CA SER A 99 1.73 -17.00 3.93
C SER A 99 0.32 -17.51 3.65
N GLU A 100 -0.68 -17.08 4.43
CA GLU A 100 -2.10 -17.34 4.14
C GLU A 100 -2.54 -16.65 2.83
N SER A 101 -2.20 -15.37 2.69
CA SER A 101 -2.48 -14.60 1.46
C SER A 101 -1.84 -15.25 0.23
N TRP A 102 -0.60 -15.73 0.36
CA TRP A 102 0.10 -16.45 -0.71
C TRP A 102 -0.54 -17.79 -1.03
N GLN A 103 -0.99 -18.55 -0.03
CA GLN A 103 -1.72 -19.79 -0.24
C GLN A 103 -3.00 -19.55 -1.06
N HIS A 104 -3.76 -18.51 -0.74
CA HIS A 104 -4.97 -18.17 -1.50
C HIS A 104 -4.68 -17.79 -2.96
N LEU A 105 -3.55 -17.12 -3.24
CA LEU A 105 -3.12 -16.82 -4.61
C LEU A 105 -2.67 -18.08 -5.37
N GLN A 106 -2.03 -19.03 -4.69
CA GLN A 106 -1.69 -20.32 -5.30
C GLN A 106 -2.94 -21.11 -5.65
N ASP A 107 -3.93 -21.16 -4.74
CA ASP A 107 -5.21 -21.84 -4.97
C ASP A 107 -5.94 -21.24 -6.18
N LEU A 108 -5.88 -19.91 -6.37
CA LEU A 108 -6.44 -19.25 -7.55
C LEU A 108 -5.79 -19.71 -8.85
N THR A 109 -4.47 -19.88 -8.84
CA THR A 109 -3.73 -20.32 -10.04
C THR A 109 -4.09 -21.75 -10.41
N ALA A 110 -4.51 -22.56 -9.41
CA ALA A 110 -5.00 -23.91 -9.61
C ALA A 110 -6.48 -23.96 -10.05
N ASP A 111 -7.32 -23.01 -9.63
CA ASP A 111 -8.75 -22.91 -9.98
C ASP A 111 -9.16 -21.45 -10.32
N PRO A 112 -9.05 -21.05 -11.59
CA PRO A 112 -9.29 -19.67 -12.04
C PRO A 112 -10.75 -19.20 -11.94
N ASP A 113 -11.72 -20.11 -11.83
CA ASP A 113 -13.15 -19.79 -11.83
C ASP A 113 -13.69 -19.41 -10.44
N ARG A 114 -12.85 -19.50 -9.40
CA ARG A 114 -13.22 -19.19 -8.02
C ARG A 114 -13.23 -17.67 -7.79
N ALA A 115 -14.37 -17.17 -7.30
CA ALA A 115 -14.76 -15.74 -7.10
C ALA A 115 -13.59 -14.75 -6.89
N VAL A 116 -13.55 -13.68 -7.72
CA VAL A 116 -12.41 -12.77 -8.04
C VAL A 116 -12.16 -11.59 -7.06
N ALA A 117 -13.10 -11.33 -6.14
CA ALA A 117 -13.07 -10.08 -5.36
C ALA A 117 -11.99 -10.05 -4.26
N HIS A 118 -11.73 -11.16 -3.56
CA HIS A 118 -10.77 -11.18 -2.44
C HIS A 118 -9.32 -11.38 -2.90
N GLN A 119 -9.09 -11.88 -4.11
CA GLN A 119 -7.75 -12.12 -4.64
C GLN A 119 -6.98 -10.83 -4.87
N LEU A 120 -7.66 -9.75 -5.28
CA LEU A 120 -7.01 -8.45 -5.42
C LEU A 120 -6.52 -7.91 -4.07
N VAL A 121 -7.21 -8.23 -2.98
CA VAL A 121 -6.79 -7.85 -1.63
C VAL A 121 -5.54 -8.62 -1.22
N TRP A 122 -5.58 -9.96 -1.32
CA TRP A 122 -4.41 -10.79 -1.01
C TRP A 122 -3.20 -10.45 -1.88
N LEU A 123 -3.41 -10.17 -3.16
CA LEU A 123 -2.36 -9.70 -4.06
C LEU A 123 -1.78 -8.36 -3.59
N ALA A 124 -2.64 -7.41 -3.19
CA ALA A 124 -2.20 -6.12 -2.68
C ALA A 124 -1.35 -6.25 -1.40
N ASP A 125 -1.68 -7.20 -0.51
CA ASP A 125 -0.91 -7.46 0.71
C ASP A 125 0.50 -7.96 0.39
N ILE A 126 0.63 -8.91 -0.53
CA ILE A 126 1.94 -9.42 -1.00
C ILE A 126 2.75 -8.30 -1.68
N LEU A 127 2.14 -7.56 -2.62
CA LEU A 127 2.82 -6.47 -3.33
C LEU A 127 3.29 -5.37 -2.38
N ARG A 128 2.48 -5.06 -1.36
CA ARG A 128 2.83 -4.07 -0.32
C ARG A 128 4.02 -4.56 0.52
N ALA A 129 4.06 -5.84 0.89
CA ALA A 129 5.19 -6.40 1.62
C ALA A 129 6.48 -6.35 0.80
N ILE A 130 6.42 -6.76 -0.47
CA ILE A 130 7.56 -6.67 -1.41
C ILE A 130 8.03 -5.23 -1.54
N GLY A 131 7.12 -4.29 -1.83
CA GLY A 131 7.46 -2.88 -2.02
C GLY A 131 8.14 -2.25 -0.81
N ARG A 132 7.73 -2.62 0.42
CA ARG A 132 8.37 -2.13 1.66
C ARG A 132 9.79 -2.64 1.82
N GLN A 133 10.08 -3.85 1.35
CA GLN A 133 11.42 -4.44 1.46
C GLN A 133 12.35 -3.98 0.33
N THR A 134 11.81 -3.77 -0.88
CA THR A 134 12.58 -3.32 -2.05
C THR A 134 12.80 -1.81 -2.10
N ALA A 135 12.05 -1.00 -1.33
CA ALA A 135 12.19 0.46 -1.30
C ALA A 135 13.48 0.97 -0.60
N CYS A 136 14.56 0.18 -0.60
CA CYS A 136 15.86 0.53 -0.04
C CYS A 136 16.90 0.83 -1.12
#